data_AF-A0A967PS53-F1
#
_entry.id   AF-A0A967PS53-F1
#
_cell.length_a   1.000
_cell.length_b   1.000
_cell.length_c   1.000
_cell.angle_alpha   90.00
_cell.angle_beta   90.00
_cell.angle_gamma   90.00
#
_symmetry.space_group_name_H-M   'P 1'
#
loop_
_entity.id
_entity.type
_entity.pdbx_description
1 polymer ?
#
loop_
_entity_poly.entity_id
_entity_poly.type
_entity_poly.pdbx_seq_one_letter_code
_entity_poly.pdbx_strand_id
1 'polypeptide(L)'
;AGLATAAWRVTPAPWRWGAVVLVPVLAAAVWTTFNVPGDPSRSGAAPVRVPGGVRLTLELAILGAGAGGFLLRGPRPAGLALGALVLVHYAASIPRVRWLLGE
;
A
#
# COMPACT_ATOMS: atom_id res chain seq x y z
N ALA A 1 9.89 -0.98 -0.33
CA ALA A 1 10.89 -1.89 -0.91
C ALA A 1 10.37 -2.62 -2.15
N GLY A 2 9.28 -3.40 -2.09
CA GLY A 2 8.79 -4.15 -3.27
C GLY A 2 8.30 -3.28 -4.45
N LEU A 3 7.62 -2.16 -4.18
CA LEU A 3 7.27 -1.15 -5.21
C LEU A 3 8.52 -0.58 -5.92
N ALA A 4 9.58 -0.31 -5.16
CA ALA A 4 10.86 0.14 -5.71
C ALA A 4 11.53 -0.95 -6.55
N THR A 5 11.48 -2.22 -6.11
CA THR A 5 11.96 -3.36 -6.89
C THR A 5 11.23 -3.47 -8.23
N ALA A 6 9.91 -3.30 -8.24
CA ALA A 6 9.13 -3.28 -9.47
C ALA A 6 9.57 -2.11 -10.38
N ALA A 7 9.64 -0.90 -9.84
CA ALA A 7 10.06 0.30 -10.56
C ALA A 7 11.47 0.14 -11.19
N TRP A 8 12.42 -0.43 -10.45
CA TRP A 8 13.78 -0.70 -10.95
C TRP A 8 13.79 -1.63 -12.17
N ARG A 9 12.91 -2.64 -12.17
CA ARG A 9 12.88 -3.67 -13.22
C ARG A 9 12.13 -3.27 -14.48
N VAL A 10 11.15 -2.38 -14.38
CA VAL A 10 10.33 -1.95 -15.54
C VAL A 10 10.82 -0.65 -16.17
N THR A 11 11.62 0.14 -15.45
CA THR A 11 12.08 1.45 -15.91
C THR A 11 13.46 1.34 -16.57
N PRO A 12 13.63 1.77 -17.84
CA PRO A 12 14.93 1.84 -18.48
C PRO A 12 15.80 2.97 -17.89
N ALA A 13 17.12 2.89 -18.10
CA ALA A 13 18.00 4.02 -17.85
C ALA A 13 17.70 5.15 -18.86
N PRO A 14 17.85 6.45 -18.49
CA PRO A 14 18.39 6.98 -17.24
C PRO A 14 17.34 7.18 -16.11
N TRP A 15 16.05 7.02 -16.40
CA TRP A 15 14.95 7.37 -15.49
C TRP A 15 14.81 6.47 -14.26
N ARG A 16 15.47 5.31 -14.28
CA ARG A 16 15.34 4.26 -13.28
C ARG A 16 15.53 4.74 -11.84
N TRP A 17 16.54 5.55 -11.59
CA TRP A 17 16.80 6.07 -10.24
C TRP A 17 15.68 6.98 -9.75
N GLY A 18 15.18 7.86 -10.61
CA GLY A 18 14.02 8.70 -10.32
C GLY A 18 12.77 7.86 -10.02
N ALA A 19 12.49 6.84 -10.84
CA ALA A 19 11.33 5.97 -10.66
C ALA A 19 11.35 5.18 -9.35
N VAL A 20 12.52 4.68 -8.93
CA VAL A 20 12.68 3.95 -7.65
C VAL A 20 12.28 4.78 -6.44
N VAL A 21 12.50 6.10 -6.48
CA VAL A 21 12.13 7.02 -5.40
C VAL A 21 10.69 7.50 -5.58
N LEU A 22 10.34 7.93 -6.80
CA LEU A 22 9.05 8.55 -7.09
C LEU A 22 7.88 7.59 -6.84
N VAL A 23 7.99 6.33 -7.22
CA VAL A 23 6.88 5.36 -7.08
C VAL A 23 6.51 5.13 -5.60
N PRO A 24 7.45 4.81 -4.68
CA PRO A 24 7.13 4.73 -3.25
C PRO A 24 6.63 6.04 -2.65
N VAL A 25 7.19 7.19 -3.06
CA VAL A 25 6.77 8.50 -2.54
C VAL A 25 5.33 8.81 -2.95
N LEU A 26 4.96 8.58 -4.20
CA LEU A 26 3.59 8.75 -4.67
C LEU A 26 2.64 7.78 -3.98
N ALA A 27 3.03 6.51 -3.80
CA ALA A 27 2.22 5.55 -3.05
C ALA A 27 2.00 6.01 -1.60
N ALA A 28 3.03 6.51 -0.93
CA ALA A 28 2.93 7.05 0.42
C ALA A 28 2.04 8.31 0.46
N ALA A 29 2.17 9.21 -0.51
CA ALA A 29 1.34 10.41 -0.62
C ALA A 29 -0.13 10.07 -0.84
N VAL A 30 -0.44 9.12 -1.73
CA VAL A 30 -1.80 8.62 -1.94
C VAL A 30 -2.33 7.98 -0.65
N TRP A 31 -1.52 7.13 0.00
CA TRP A 31 -1.89 6.52 1.27
C TRP A 31 -2.15 7.55 2.38
N THR A 32 -1.42 8.66 2.43
CA THR A 32 -1.59 9.64 3.53
C THR A 32 -2.68 10.65 3.24
N THR A 33 -2.89 11.00 1.98
CA THR A 33 -3.81 12.06 1.56
C THR A 33 -5.26 11.59 1.55
N PHE A 34 -5.52 10.40 0.99
CA PHE A 34 -6.88 9.86 0.85
C PHE A 34 -7.24 9.02 2.08
N ASN A 35 -8.05 9.58 2.97
CA ASN A 35 -8.37 8.93 4.24
C ASN A 35 -9.85 9.06 4.60
N VAL A 36 -10.30 8.17 5.50
CA VAL A 36 -11.63 8.26 6.11
C VAL A 36 -11.55 9.22 7.31
N PRO A 37 -12.45 10.21 7.43
CA PRO A 37 -12.51 11.06 8.61
C PRO A 37 -12.67 10.25 9.90
N GLY A 38 -11.86 10.55 10.91
CA GLY A 38 -11.95 9.88 12.21
C GLY A 38 -11.37 8.45 12.24
N ASP A 39 -10.62 8.04 11.21
CA ASP A 39 -9.97 6.73 11.20
C ASP A 39 -9.06 6.54 12.43
N PRO A 40 -9.35 5.56 13.31
CA PRO A 40 -8.62 5.34 14.56
C PRO A 40 -7.19 4.84 14.36
N SER A 41 -6.84 4.37 13.16
CA SER A 41 -5.46 3.97 12.84
C SER A 41 -4.52 5.17 12.66
N ARG A 42 -5.06 6.39 12.61
CA ARG A 42 -4.31 7.63 12.36
C ARG A 42 -4.83 8.77 13.26
N SER A 43 -4.29 9.97 13.07
CA SER A 43 -4.74 11.19 13.76
C SER A 43 -6.19 11.60 13.46
N GLY A 44 -6.98 10.79 12.73
CA GLY A 44 -8.30 11.14 12.23
C GLY A 44 -8.31 12.18 11.10
N ALA A 45 -7.15 12.75 10.74
CA ALA A 45 -7.02 13.71 9.65
C ALA A 45 -7.28 13.03 8.29
N ALA A 46 -8.11 13.67 7.47
CA ALA A 46 -8.41 13.25 6.11
C ALA A 46 -8.32 14.45 5.16
N PRO A 47 -7.11 14.78 4.66
CA PRO A 47 -6.92 15.88 3.72
C PRO A 47 -7.84 15.77 2.51
N VAL A 48 -7.94 14.57 1.93
CA VAL A 48 -8.97 14.21 0.96
C VAL A 48 -9.82 13.10 1.55
N ARG A 49 -11.10 13.43 1.78
CA ARG A 49 -12.06 12.50 2.38
C ARG A 49 -12.50 11.47 1.36
N VAL A 50 -12.40 10.19 1.70
CA VAL A 50 -12.90 9.09 0.86
C VAL A 50 -13.78 8.13 1.66
N PRO A 51 -14.70 7.38 1.03
CA PRO A 51 -15.42 6.28 1.66
C PRO A 51 -14.47 5.17 2.13
N GLY A 52 -14.84 4.42 3.16
CA GLY A 52 -13.96 3.39 3.72
C GLY A 52 -13.69 2.22 2.78
N GLY A 53 -14.62 1.85 1.89
CA GLY A 53 -14.35 0.89 0.82
C GLY A 53 -13.27 1.36 -0.17
N VAL A 54 -13.25 2.65 -0.52
CA VAL A 54 -12.20 3.25 -1.36
C VAL A 54 -10.87 3.24 -0.62
N ARG A 55 -10.89 3.61 0.67
CA ARG A 55 -9.72 3.55 1.54
C ARG A 55 -9.14 2.13 1.58
N LEU A 56 -9.96 1.12 1.84
CA LEU A 56 -9.54 -0.27 1.91
C LEU A 56 -8.94 -0.76 0.58
N THR A 57 -9.55 -0.38 -0.54
CA THR A 57 -9.06 -0.72 -1.89
C THR A 57 -7.68 -0.11 -2.14
N LEU A 58 -7.47 1.16 -1.79
CA LEU A 58 -6.16 1.81 -1.89
C LEU A 58 -5.12 1.12 -1.00
N GLU A 59 -5.50 0.76 0.22
CA GLU A 59 -4.59 0.09 1.14
C GLU A 59 -4.14 -1.28 0.59
N LEU A 60 -5.10 -2.10 0.12
CA LEU A 60 -4.83 -3.40 -0.49
C LEU A 60 -4.01 -3.27 -1.77
N ALA A 61 -4.31 -2.28 -2.61
CA ALA A 61 -3.57 -2.04 -3.85
C ALA A 61 -2.10 -1.69 -3.55
N ILE A 62 -1.85 -0.80 -2.59
CA ILE A 62 -0.48 -0.34 -2.28
C ILE A 62 0.32 -1.44 -1.56
N LEU A 63 -0.26 -2.09 -0.54
CA LEU A 63 0.41 -3.18 0.19
C LEU A 63 0.60 -4.41 -0.70
N GLY A 64 -0.44 -4.77 -1.45
CA GLY A 64 -0.43 -5.86 -2.42
C GLY A 64 0.59 -5.61 -3.54
N ALA A 65 0.68 -4.40 -4.09
CA ALA A 65 1.71 -4.06 -5.07
C ALA A 65 3.13 -4.12 -4.47
N GLY A 66 3.28 -3.83 -3.18
CA GLY A 66 4.52 -4.08 -2.44
C GLY A 66 4.92 -5.57 -2.47
N ALA A 67 4.03 -6.47 -2.06
CA ALA A 67 4.30 -7.91 -2.10
C ALA A 67 4.49 -8.43 -3.53
N GLY A 68 3.61 -8.01 -4.45
CA GLY A 68 3.63 -8.36 -5.87
C GLY A 68 4.92 -7.93 -6.57
N GLY A 69 5.47 -6.76 -6.24
CA GLY A 69 6.74 -6.30 -6.77
C GLY A 69 7.90 -7.25 -6.44
N PHE A 70 7.90 -7.85 -5.25
CA PHE A 70 8.86 -8.91 -4.90
C PHE A 70 8.53 -10.25 -5.54
N LEU A 71 7.26 -10.67 -5.57
CA LEU A 71 6.88 -11.96 -6.15
C LEU A 71 7.15 -12.05 -7.65
N LEU A 72 6.93 -10.95 -8.39
CA LEU A 72 7.08 -10.91 -9.84
C LEU A 72 8.50 -10.54 -10.28
N ARG A 73 9.17 -9.65 -9.53
CA ARG A 73 10.41 -8.99 -9.96
C ARG A 73 11.46 -8.94 -8.86
N GLY A 74 11.33 -9.68 -7.77
CA GLY A 74 12.28 -9.63 -6.66
C GLY A 74 12.55 -11.00 -6.02
N PRO A 75 13.13 -11.00 -4.81
CA PRO A 75 13.29 -12.22 -4.02
C PRO A 75 11.92 -12.76 -3.61
N ARG A 76 11.54 -13.92 -4.16
CA ARG A 76 10.27 -14.60 -3.88
C ARG A 76 9.97 -14.78 -2.38
N PRO A 77 10.93 -15.21 -1.54
CA PRO A 77 10.69 -15.36 -0.10
C PRO A 77 10.27 -14.04 0.58
N ALA A 78 10.87 -12.91 0.18
CA ALA A 78 10.48 -11.60 0.71
C ALA A 78 9.06 -11.22 0.29
N GLY A 79 8.67 -11.55 -0.94
CA GLY A 79 7.29 -11.35 -1.42
C GLY A 79 6.26 -12.18 -0.68
N LEU A 80 6.56 -13.47 -0.42
CA LEU A 80 5.69 -14.34 0.36
C LEU A 80 5.58 -13.88 1.82
N ALA A 81 6.71 -13.53 2.45
CA ALA A 81 6.72 -13.02 3.81
C ALA A 81 5.91 -11.72 3.94
N LEU A 82 6.12 -10.76 3.03
CA LEU A 82 5.35 -9.51 3.03
C LEU A 82 3.86 -9.76 2.76
N GLY A 83 3.52 -10.63 1.81
CA GLY A 83 2.12 -11.00 1.54
C GLY A 83 1.45 -11.63 2.76
N ALA A 84 2.12 -12.57 3.44
CA ALA A 84 1.62 -13.17 4.66
C ALA A 84 1.42 -12.14 5.78
N LEU A 85 2.38 -11.22 5.97
CA LEU A 85 2.25 -10.13 6.94
C LEU A 85 1.06 -9.22 6.64
N VAL A 86 0.80 -8.91 5.37
CA VAL A 86 -0.39 -8.12 4.97
C VAL A 86 -1.68 -8.87 5.32
N LEU A 87 -1.76 -10.17 5.04
CA LEU A 87 -2.93 -10.98 5.40
C LEU A 87 -3.14 -11.04 6.92
N VAL A 88 -2.07 -11.28 7.70
CA VAL A 88 -2.12 -11.27 9.16
C VAL A 88 -2.54 -9.89 9.69
N HIS A 89 -2.02 -8.81 9.10
CA HIS A 89 -2.39 -7.45 9.47
C HIS A 89 -3.90 -7.18 9.27
N TYR A 90 -4.48 -7.61 8.15
CA TYR A 90 -5.92 -7.46 7.92
C TYR A 90 -6.76 -8.38 8.80
N ALA A 91 -6.32 -9.61 9.06
CA ALA A 91 -6.99 -10.53 9.98
C ALA A 91 -7.01 -9.96 11.41
N ALA A 92 -5.91 -9.35 11.85
CA ALA A 92 -5.84 -8.68 13.15
C ALA A 92 -6.67 -7.37 13.19
N SER A 93 -6.97 -6.78 12.03
CA SER A 93 -7.69 -5.50 11.90
C SER A 93 -9.15 -5.65 11.50
N ILE A 94 -9.75 -6.85 11.62
CA ILE A 94 -11.16 -7.11 11.25
C ILE A 94 -12.13 -6.06 11.81
N PRO A 95 -12.06 -5.64 13.09
CA PRO A 95 -12.96 -4.61 13.61
C PRO A 95 -12.86 -3.28 12.84
N ARG A 96 -11.64 -2.86 12.47
CA ARG A 96 -11.43 -1.64 11.67
C ARG A 96 -11.93 -1.83 10.23
N VAL A 97 -11.74 -3.01 9.64
CA VAL A 97 -12.22 -3.31 8.29
C VAL A 97 -13.75 -3.24 8.23
N ARG A 98 -14.44 -3.81 9.23
CA ARG A 98 -15.90 -3.71 9.35
C ARG A 98 -16.38 -2.27 9.47
N TRP A 99 -15.74 -1.49 10.36
CA TRP A 99 -16.01 -0.05 10.49
C TRP A 99 -15.84 0.71 9.17
N LEU A 100 -14.79 0.42 8.38
CA LEU A 100 -14.58 1.03 7.07
C LEU A 100 -15.70 0.68 6.06
N LEU A 101 -16.31 -0.49 6.20
CA LEU A 101 -17.40 -0.94 5.35
C LEU A 101 -18.79 -0.49 5.82
N GLY A 102 -18.87 0.12 7.02
CA GLY A 102 -20.14 0.57 7.61
C GLY A 102 -20.87 -0.50 8.41
N GLU A 103 -20.16 -1.56 8.83
CA GLU A 103 -20.61 -2.57 9.80
C GLU A 103 -20.16 -2.21 11.22
#